data_AF-A0AAW2SA24-F1
#
_entry.id   AF-A0AAW2SA24-F1
#
_cell.length_a   1.000
_cell.length_b   1.000
_cell.length_c   1.000
_cell.angle_alpha   90.00
_cell.angle_beta   90.00
_cell.angle_gamma   90.00
#
_symmetry.space_group_name_H-M   'P 1'
#
loop_
_entity.id
_entity.type
_entity.pdbx_description
1 polymer ?
#
loop_
_entity_poly.entity_id
_entity_poly.type
_entity_poly.pdbx_seq_one_letter_code
_entity_poly.pdbx_strand_id
1 'polypeptide(L)'
;MAVEFEPSKEISGGEWYVDGNLDKELINVLKQLCLRYLRTQKVATLEGVYNDLKKNRVVTFDISNQQVSEILNSMVLDNDLIEVKSTGLGDYHSIPIGTVCYRIASAAGVAKGPKVGAFASIPCGACPRINLCTPNGVISPGTCVYYNKWLSIDF
;
A
#
# COMPACT_ATOMS: atom_id res chain seq x y z
N MET A 1 -7.64 42.79 -4.94
CA MET A 1 -7.71 42.14 -3.61
C MET A 1 -8.62 40.94 -3.76
N ALA A 2 -8.05 39.74 -3.85
CA ALA A 2 -8.76 38.47 -4.02
C ALA A 2 -8.04 37.40 -3.20
N VAL A 3 -7.89 37.66 -1.89
CA VAL A 3 -7.06 36.85 -0.99
C VAL A 3 -7.93 35.95 -0.09
N GLU A 4 -9.21 35.78 -0.40
CA GLU A 4 -10.18 35.04 0.43
C GLU A 4 -10.82 33.84 -0.28
N PHE A 5 -10.12 33.23 -1.23
CA PHE A 5 -10.54 31.93 -1.76
C PHE A 5 -9.45 30.91 -1.43
N GLU A 6 -9.67 30.15 -0.36
CA GLU A 6 -8.97 28.88 -0.20
C GLU A 6 -9.45 27.96 -1.34
N PRO A 7 -8.56 27.50 -2.23
CA PRO A 7 -8.94 26.55 -3.27
C PRO A 7 -9.52 25.31 -2.62
N SER A 8 -10.62 24.79 -3.17
CA SER A 8 -11.28 23.61 -2.63
C SER A 8 -10.27 22.46 -2.47
N LYS A 9 -10.41 21.66 -1.41
CA LYS A 9 -9.49 20.55 -1.10
C LYS A 9 -9.31 19.58 -2.28
N GLU A 10 -10.32 19.47 -3.14
CA GLU A 10 -10.29 18.66 -4.37
C GLU A 10 -9.34 19.23 -5.45
N ILE A 11 -9.15 20.55 -5.48
CA ILE A 11 -8.28 21.24 -6.45
C ILE A 11 -6.86 21.41 -5.89
N SER A 12 -6.73 21.66 -4.58
CA SER A 12 -5.42 21.81 -3.91
C SER A 12 -4.76 20.47 -3.53
N GLY A 13 -5.48 19.35 -3.64
CA GLY A 13 -5.03 18.03 -3.22
C GLY A 13 -5.14 17.77 -1.71
N GLY A 14 -5.56 18.79 -0.94
CA GLY A 14 -5.79 18.67 0.49
C GLY A 14 -4.51 18.55 1.31
N GLU A 15 -4.63 17.96 2.50
CA GLU A 15 -3.58 17.90 3.54
C GLU A 15 -2.40 16.97 3.19
N TRP A 16 -2.45 16.28 2.04
CA TRP A 16 -1.36 15.43 1.55
C TRP A 16 -0.38 16.14 0.62
N TYR A 17 -0.67 17.38 0.24
CA TYR A 17 0.13 18.12 -0.74
C TYR A 17 0.85 19.29 -0.07
N VAL A 18 2.15 19.39 -0.34
CA VAL A 18 2.99 20.52 0.04
C VAL A 18 3.53 21.13 -1.25
N ASP A 19 3.27 22.43 -1.46
CA ASP A 19 3.67 23.17 -2.66
C ASP A 19 3.26 22.50 -3.99
N GLY A 20 2.06 21.90 -4.02
CA GLY A 20 1.51 21.24 -5.20
C GLY A 20 2.08 19.84 -5.47
N ASN A 21 2.93 19.31 -4.60
CA ASN A 21 3.45 17.94 -4.68
C ASN A 21 2.91 17.08 -3.54
N LEU A 22 2.51 15.85 -3.87
CA LEU A 22 2.11 14.85 -2.88
C LEU A 22 3.31 14.48 -2.00
N ASP A 23 3.17 14.64 -0.69
CA ASP A 23 4.19 14.27 0.29
C ASP A 23 4.22 12.75 0.50
N LYS A 24 4.96 12.07 -0.38
CA LYS A 24 5.13 10.61 -0.33
C LYS A 24 5.95 10.16 0.88
N GLU A 25 6.87 10.99 1.37
CA GLU A 25 7.71 10.65 2.52
C GLU A 25 6.86 10.57 3.77
N LEU A 26 6.01 11.58 3.97
CA LEU A 26 5.07 11.61 5.07
C LEU A 26 4.11 10.42 5.06
N ILE A 27 3.50 10.14 3.90
CA ILE A 27 2.59 8.99 3.74
C ILE A 27 3.32 7.69 4.12
N ASN A 28 4.56 7.51 3.67
CA ASN A 28 5.34 6.32 3.97
C ASN A 28 5.69 6.21 5.46
N VAL A 29 6.05 7.31 6.12
CA VAL A 29 6.29 7.33 7.58
C VAL A 29 5.02 6.94 8.34
N LEU A 30 3.86 7.49 7.97
CA LEU A 30 2.59 7.17 8.61
C LEU A 30 2.21 5.69 8.40
N LYS A 31 2.38 5.16 7.19
CA LYS A 31 2.20 3.71 6.91
C LYS A 31 3.07 2.85 7.82
N GLN A 32 4.35 3.20 7.99
CA GLN A 32 5.27 2.46 8.86
C GLN A 32 4.85 2.49 10.34
N LEU A 33 4.38 3.63 10.84
CA LEU A 33 3.87 3.76 12.20
C LEU A 33 2.62 2.91 12.42
N CYS A 34 1.65 2.96 11.49
CA CYS A 34 0.46 2.12 11.51
C CYS A 34 0.83 0.63 11.57
N LEU A 35 1.77 0.18 10.72
CA LEU A 35 2.26 -1.20 10.73
C LEU A 35 2.92 -1.57 12.07
N ARG A 36 3.69 -0.66 12.67
CA ARG A 36 4.35 -0.91 13.97
C ARG A 36 3.33 -1.11 15.08
N TYR A 37 2.31 -0.26 15.14
CA TYR A 37 1.22 -0.37 16.09
C TYR A 37 0.46 -1.70 15.92
N LEU A 38 0.07 -2.02 14.69
CA LEU A 38 -0.65 -3.25 14.35
C LEU A 38 0.16 -4.53 14.63
N ARG A 39 1.49 -4.51 14.49
CA ARG A 39 2.35 -5.64 14.90
C ARG A 39 2.30 -5.88 16.40
N THR A 40 2.10 -4.83 17.18
CA THR A 40 2.06 -4.91 18.65
C THR A 40 0.69 -5.34 19.14
N GLN A 41 -0.39 -4.80 18.56
CA GLN A 41 -1.77 -5.04 19.01
C GLN A 41 -2.47 -6.22 18.31
N LYS A 42 -1.87 -6.86 17.29
CA LYS A 42 -2.44 -7.88 16.39
C LYS A 42 -3.69 -7.45 15.60
N VAL A 43 -4.60 -6.71 16.23
CA VAL A 43 -5.83 -6.13 15.69
C VAL A 43 -5.91 -4.67 16.14
N ALA A 44 -6.35 -3.76 15.27
CA ALA A 44 -6.59 -2.37 15.64
C ALA A 44 -7.88 -1.81 15.01
N THR A 45 -8.52 -0.88 15.70
CA THR A 45 -9.60 -0.04 15.15
C THR A 45 -9.03 1.27 14.61
N LEU A 46 -9.81 1.97 13.77
CA LEU A 46 -9.45 3.31 13.28
C LEU A 46 -9.09 4.25 14.44
N GLU A 47 -9.96 4.31 15.46
CA GLU A 47 -9.73 5.15 16.65
C GLU A 47 -8.48 4.74 17.42
N GLY A 48 -8.19 3.44 17.52
CA GLY A 48 -6.98 2.93 18.17
C GLY A 48 -5.71 3.40 17.44
N VAL A 49 -5.70 3.32 16.11
CA VAL A 49 -4.58 3.79 15.27
C VAL A 49 -4.43 5.31 15.39
N TYR A 50 -5.53 6.05 15.30
CA TYR A 50 -5.53 7.51 15.44
C TYR A 50 -4.95 7.96 16.79
N ASN A 51 -5.40 7.34 17.88
CA ASN A 51 -4.92 7.65 19.23
C ASN A 51 -3.43 7.32 19.41
N ASP A 52 -2.94 6.22 18.82
CA ASP A 52 -1.51 5.87 18.86
C ASP A 52 -0.64 6.86 18.09
N LEU A 53 -1.08 7.26 16.89
CA LEU A 53 -0.40 8.28 16.08
C LEU A 53 -0.33 9.62 16.81
N LYS A 54 -1.42 10.04 17.45
CA LYS A 54 -1.47 11.27 18.25
C LYS A 54 -0.55 11.20 19.48
N LYS A 55 -0.48 10.03 20.12
CA LYS A 55 0.34 9.82 21.33
C LYS A 55 1.83 9.80 21.02
N ASN A 56 2.23 9.21 19.90
CA ASN A 56 3.63 9.05 19.55
C ASN A 56 4.32 10.36 19.11
N ARG A 57 3.58 11.47 18.91
CA ARG A 57 4.10 12.81 18.56
C ARG A 57 5.26 12.79 17.55
N VAL A 58 5.21 11.87 16.59
CA VAL A 58 6.26 11.74 15.54
C VAL A 58 6.10 12.84 14.50
N VAL A 59 4.92 13.46 14.45
CA VAL A 59 4.47 14.29 13.35
C VAL A 59 4.19 15.69 13.90
N THR A 60 4.82 16.69 13.32
CA THR A 60 4.78 18.09 13.78
C THR A 60 3.46 18.80 13.46
N PHE A 61 2.57 18.14 12.72
CA PHE A 61 1.29 18.66 12.28
C PHE A 61 0.12 17.81 12.81
N ASP A 62 -1.06 18.43 12.88
CA ASP A 62 -2.29 17.77 13.30
C ASP A 62 -2.78 16.80 12.22
N ILE A 63 -2.82 15.51 12.57
CA ILE A 63 -3.40 14.46 11.70
C ILE A 63 -4.90 14.42 11.91
N SER A 64 -5.69 14.41 10.84
CA SER A 64 -7.15 14.24 10.91
C SER A 64 -7.56 12.76 10.90
N ASN A 65 -8.73 12.43 11.46
CA ASN A 65 -9.28 11.05 11.40
C ASN A 65 -9.48 10.57 9.95
N GLN A 66 -9.76 11.49 9.03
CA GLN A 66 -9.92 11.19 7.61
C GLN A 66 -8.59 10.79 6.97
N GLN A 67 -7.49 11.47 7.28
CA GLN A 67 -6.16 11.08 6.79
C GLN A 67 -5.77 9.66 7.25
N VAL A 68 -6.09 9.31 8.50
CA VAL A 68 -5.83 7.95 9.01
C VAL A 68 -6.66 6.91 8.27
N SER A 69 -7.94 7.20 7.98
CA SER A 69 -8.79 6.28 7.23
C SER A 69 -8.30 6.09 5.79
N GLU A 70 -7.85 7.16 5.13
CA GLU A 70 -7.28 7.10 3.79
C GLU A 70 -5.98 6.28 3.75
N ILE A 71 -5.10 6.43 4.73
CA ILE A 71 -3.89 5.59 4.85
C ILE A 71 -4.26 4.13 5.05
N LEU A 72 -5.17 3.83 5.99
CA LEU A 72 -5.59 2.45 6.26
C LEU A 72 -6.23 1.82 5.02
N ASN A 73 -7.06 2.55 4.30
CA ASN A 73 -7.64 2.10 3.03
C ASN A 73 -6.56 1.83 1.98
N SER A 74 -5.58 2.73 1.83
CA SER A 74 -4.44 2.50 0.93
C SER A 74 -3.68 1.23 1.32
N MET A 75 -3.44 0.99 2.61
CA MET A 75 -2.74 -0.21 3.08
C MET A 75 -3.56 -1.49 2.88
N VAL A 76 -4.89 -1.41 2.92
CA VAL A 76 -5.77 -2.53 2.57
C VAL A 76 -5.69 -2.81 1.06
N LEU A 77 -5.69 -1.77 0.23
CA LEU A 77 -5.54 -1.90 -1.24
C LEU A 77 -4.17 -2.50 -1.61
N ASP A 78 -3.12 -2.12 -0.88
CA ASP A 78 -1.77 -2.66 -1.05
C ASP A 78 -1.63 -4.12 -0.52
N ASN A 79 -2.71 -4.70 0.04
CA ASN A 79 -2.75 -6.00 0.72
C ASN A 79 -1.82 -6.13 1.94
N ASP A 80 -1.38 -5.01 2.51
CA ASP A 80 -0.62 -5.02 3.76
C ASP A 80 -1.55 -5.32 4.96
N LEU A 81 -2.79 -4.82 4.89
CA LEU A 81 -3.82 -4.99 5.90
C LEU A 81 -5.05 -5.70 5.35
N ILE A 82 -5.81 -6.33 6.25
CA ILE A 82 -7.12 -6.92 5.97
C ILE A 82 -8.14 -6.23 6.87
N GLU A 83 -9.19 -5.69 6.27
CA GLU A 83 -10.37 -5.19 6.97
C GLU A 83 -11.26 -6.37 7.39
N VAL A 84 -11.62 -6.41 8.67
CA VAL A 84 -12.45 -7.46 9.27
C VAL A 84 -13.44 -6.84 10.25
N LYS A 85 -14.59 -7.50 10.46
CA LYS A 85 -15.52 -7.13 11.54
C LYS A 85 -15.15 -7.88 12.81
N SER A 86 -15.17 -7.18 13.95
CA SER A 86 -14.91 -7.78 15.26
C SER A 86 -15.92 -8.89 15.56
N THR A 87 -15.41 -10.04 15.99
CA THR A 87 -16.20 -11.18 16.51
C THR A 87 -16.37 -11.13 18.03
N GLY A 88 -15.71 -10.19 18.72
CA GLY A 88 -15.73 -10.06 20.18
C GLY A 88 -15.01 -11.18 20.95
N LEU A 89 -14.30 -12.07 20.24
CA LEU A 89 -13.61 -13.23 20.79
C LEU A 89 -12.10 -13.17 20.55
N GLY A 90 -11.30 -13.71 21.47
CA GLY A 90 -9.84 -13.78 21.34
C GLY A 90 -9.18 -12.40 21.23
N ASP A 91 -8.38 -12.20 20.18
CA ASP A 91 -7.71 -10.91 19.91
C ASP A 91 -8.71 -9.76 19.64
N TYR A 92 -10.00 -10.05 19.46
CA TYR A 92 -11.08 -9.05 19.27
C TYR A 92 -11.86 -8.74 20.57
N HIS A 93 -11.50 -9.32 21.72
CA HIS A 93 -12.29 -9.23 22.95
C HIS A 93 -12.52 -7.79 23.45
N SER A 94 -11.54 -6.91 23.25
CA SER A 94 -11.63 -5.50 23.66
C SER A 94 -12.46 -4.63 22.71
N ILE A 95 -12.99 -5.19 21.61
CA ILE A 95 -13.64 -4.43 20.54
C ILE A 95 -15.10 -4.88 20.40
N PRO A 96 -16.08 -3.96 20.40
CA PRO A 96 -17.50 -4.31 20.25
C PRO A 96 -17.76 -5.13 18.97
N ILE A 97 -18.62 -6.14 19.09
CA ILE A 97 -18.98 -7.03 17.97
C ILE A 97 -19.54 -6.20 16.80
N GLY A 98 -19.08 -6.51 15.59
CA GLY A 98 -19.50 -5.83 14.37
C GLY A 98 -18.72 -4.56 14.02
N THR A 99 -17.86 -4.07 14.92
CA THR A 99 -16.99 -2.92 14.65
C THR A 99 -15.93 -3.28 13.61
N VAL A 100 -15.66 -2.36 12.67
CA VAL A 100 -14.61 -2.52 11.65
C VAL A 100 -13.24 -2.41 12.31
N CYS A 101 -12.39 -3.39 12.02
CA CYS A 101 -11.05 -3.53 12.55
C CYS A 101 -10.09 -3.93 11.42
N TYR A 102 -8.81 -3.68 11.65
CA TYR A 102 -7.74 -4.00 10.73
C TYR A 102 -6.77 -4.96 11.40
N ARG A 103 -6.29 -5.92 10.63
CA ARG A 103 -5.20 -6.82 11.04
C ARG A 103 -4.17 -6.91 9.93
N ILE A 104 -2.93 -7.24 10.29
CA ILE A 104 -1.87 -7.44 9.31
C ILE A 104 -2.19 -8.69 8.47
N ALA A 105 -2.08 -8.57 7.15
CA ALA A 105 -2.33 -9.68 6.24
C ALA A 105 -1.36 -10.85 6.46
N SER A 106 -0.10 -10.52 6.80
CA SER A 106 1.01 -11.48 6.95
C SER A 106 1.19 -12.08 8.36
N ALA A 107 0.24 -11.92 9.29
CA ALA A 107 0.43 -12.34 10.69
C ALA A 107 0.42 -13.87 10.93
N ALA A 108 0.19 -14.69 9.90
CA ALA A 108 0.20 -16.15 10.01
C ALA A 108 1.04 -16.79 8.89
N GLY A 109 2.37 -16.87 9.07
CA GLY A 109 3.21 -17.89 8.43
C GLY A 109 3.27 -17.98 6.89
N VAL A 110 2.74 -17.01 6.15
CA VAL A 110 2.78 -16.99 4.68
C VAL A 110 3.74 -15.90 4.23
N ALA A 111 4.68 -16.31 3.40
CA ALA A 111 5.78 -15.50 2.86
C ALA A 111 5.35 -14.08 2.42
N LYS A 112 6.26 -13.13 2.67
CA LYS A 112 6.21 -11.72 2.23
C LYS A 112 5.56 -11.55 0.86
N GLY A 113 4.45 -10.81 0.82
CA GLY A 113 3.86 -10.23 -0.39
C GLY A 113 3.11 -11.22 -1.30
N PRO A 114 2.43 -10.70 -2.34
CA PRO A 114 1.87 -11.52 -3.39
C PRO A 114 2.99 -12.41 -3.96
N LYS A 115 2.79 -13.73 -3.98
CA LYS A 115 3.71 -14.62 -4.70
C LYS A 115 3.70 -14.18 -6.16
N VAL A 116 4.78 -13.56 -6.61
CA VAL A 116 4.94 -13.18 -8.02
C VAL A 116 4.76 -14.45 -8.84
N GLY A 117 3.73 -14.47 -9.68
CA GLY A 117 3.44 -15.63 -10.52
C GLY A 117 4.61 -15.90 -11.46
N ALA A 118 4.84 -17.17 -11.81
CA ALA A 118 5.96 -17.58 -12.66
C ALA A 118 6.00 -16.83 -14.01
N PHE A 119 4.84 -16.39 -14.51
CA PHE A 119 4.75 -15.60 -15.73
C PHE A 119 5.28 -14.17 -15.56
N ALA A 120 5.03 -13.54 -14.41
CA ALA A 120 5.54 -12.21 -14.09
C ALA A 120 7.04 -12.21 -13.74
N SER A 121 7.62 -13.37 -13.44
CA SER A 121 9.06 -13.51 -13.18
C SER A 121 9.92 -13.72 -14.43
N ILE A 122 9.32 -13.83 -15.61
CA ILE A 122 10.03 -13.98 -16.89
C ILE A 122 9.77 -12.78 -17.82
N PRO A 123 10.69 -12.45 -18.74
CA PRO A 123 10.54 -11.29 -19.62
C PRO A 123 9.28 -11.34 -20.50
N CYS A 124 8.73 -12.52 -20.77
CA CYS A 124 7.47 -12.66 -21.51
C CYS A 124 6.29 -11.97 -20.81
N GLY A 125 6.22 -12.01 -19.48
CA GLY A 125 5.07 -11.49 -18.72
C GLY A 125 4.84 -9.99 -18.86
N ALA A 126 5.90 -9.24 -19.20
CA ALA A 126 5.86 -7.80 -19.41
C ALA A 126 6.19 -7.42 -20.87
N CYS A 127 6.30 -8.39 -21.79
CA CYS A 127 6.73 -8.13 -23.15
C CYS A 127 5.63 -7.37 -23.94
N PRO A 128 5.89 -6.14 -24.43
CA PRO A 128 4.89 -5.34 -25.13
C PRO A 128 4.51 -5.89 -26.51
N ARG A 129 5.28 -6.86 -27.02
CA ARG A 129 5.11 -7.47 -28.35
C ARG A 129 4.89 -8.99 -28.27
N ILE A 130 4.47 -9.53 -27.13
CA ILE A 130 4.27 -10.97 -26.94
C ILE A 130 3.35 -11.58 -28.01
N ASN A 131 2.30 -10.86 -28.42
CA ASN A 131 1.34 -11.29 -29.44
C ASN A 131 1.95 -11.45 -30.85
N LEU A 132 3.13 -10.89 -31.10
CA LEU A 132 3.86 -10.99 -32.37
C LEU A 132 5.03 -11.98 -32.30
N CYS A 133 5.30 -12.55 -31.11
CA CYS A 133 6.42 -13.43 -30.89
C CYS A 133 6.10 -14.84 -31.39
N THR A 134 6.81 -15.28 -32.43
CA THR A 134 6.63 -16.61 -33.03
C THR A 134 7.99 -17.24 -33.32
N PRO A 135 8.14 -18.58 -33.25
CA PRO A 135 9.45 -19.22 -33.43
C PRO A 135 10.19 -18.83 -34.72
N ASN A 136 9.44 -18.63 -35.82
CA ASN A 136 9.97 -18.29 -37.15
C ASN A 136 9.66 -16.84 -37.58
N GLY A 137 9.20 -16.00 -36.64
CA GLY A 137 8.86 -14.60 -36.93
C GLY A 137 10.05 -13.66 -36.83
N VAL A 138 9.85 -12.41 -37.28
CA VAL A 138 10.81 -11.31 -37.08
C VAL A 138 11.10 -11.08 -35.59
N ILE A 139 10.07 -11.26 -34.75
CA ILE A 139 10.19 -11.31 -33.30
C ILE A 139 10.11 -12.79 -32.92
N SER A 140 11.24 -13.36 -32.51
CA SER A 140 11.36 -14.77 -32.15
C SER A 140 11.95 -14.93 -30.75
N PRO A 141 11.55 -15.97 -29.97
CA PRO A 141 12.20 -16.30 -28.71
C PRO A 141 13.71 -16.55 -28.86
N GLY A 142 14.14 -17.11 -30.01
CA GLY A 142 15.55 -17.45 -30.26
C GLY A 142 16.47 -16.25 -30.47
N THR A 143 15.93 -15.10 -30.87
CA THR A 143 16.66 -13.84 -31.07
C THR A 143 16.19 -12.74 -30.11
N CYS A 144 15.49 -13.12 -29.04
CA CYS A 144 14.85 -12.18 -28.13
C CYS A 144 15.86 -11.48 -27.22
N VAL A 145 16.06 -10.17 -27.43
CA VAL A 145 16.93 -9.31 -26.60
C VAL A 145 16.55 -9.35 -25.12
N TYR A 146 15.25 -9.43 -24.79
CA TYR A 146 14.80 -9.50 -23.39
C TYR A 146 15.22 -10.81 -22.72
N TYR A 147 15.20 -11.93 -23.46
CA TYR A 147 15.65 -13.22 -22.94
C TYR A 147 17.17 -13.25 -22.79
N ASN A 148 17.93 -12.77 -23.77
CA ASN A 148 19.39 -12.74 -23.69
C ASN A 148 19.87 -11.90 -22.50
N LYS A 149 19.29 -10.71 -22.31
CA LYS A 149 19.58 -9.86 -21.16
C LYS A 149 19.18 -10.51 -19.83
N TRP A 150 18.02 -11.17 -19.78
CA TRP A 150 17.54 -11.83 -18.56
C TRP A 150 18.38 -13.06 -18.19
N LEU A 151 18.81 -13.85 -19.19
CA LEU A 151 19.68 -15.03 -19.02
C LEU A 151 21.17 -14.68 -18.93
N SER A 152 21.54 -13.41 -19.08
CA SER A 152 22.94 -12.96 -19.12
C SER A 152 23.78 -13.65 -20.21
N ILE A 153 23.21 -13.82 -21.40
CA ILE A 153 23.85 -14.49 -22.55
C ILE A 153 24.57 -13.47 -23.45
N ASP A 154 24.25 -12.18 -23.33
CA ASP A 154 24.99 -11.10 -24.00
C ASP A 154 26.31 -10.81 -23.24
N PHE A 155 27.45 -11.11 -23.87
CA PHE A 155 28.80 -10.67 -23.45
C PHE A 155 29.17 -9.35 -24.14
#